data_AF-A0A2S2PGH9-F1
#
_entry.id   AF-A0A2S2PGH9-F1
#
_cell.length_a   1.000
_cell.length_b   1.000
_cell.length_c   1.000
_cell.angle_alpha   90.00
_cell.angle_beta   90.00
_cell.angle_gamma   90.00
#
_symmetry.space_group_name_H-M   'P 1'
#
loop_
_entity.id
_entity.type
_entity.pdbx_description
1 polymer ?
#
loop_
_entity_poly.entity_id
_entity_poly.type
_entity_poly.pdbx_seq_one_letter_code
_entity_poly.pdbx_strand_id
1 'polypeptide(L)'
;FDSIIDSLETISTWINRETSSKASSILFSLKQGETLLPIHILAKVFSLSMPLSRQLQKEDIDLSISMELADNVMSAVCSLRTNAAEEFKIIYGDVEKKCESLGIIISIPRLAINRTNRLNI
;
A
#
# COMPACT_ATOMS: atom_id res chain seq x y z
N PHE A 1 -3.77 -6.08 8.64
CA PHE A 1 -3.24 -4.76 9.04
C PHE A 1 -3.41 -4.57 10.54
N ASP A 2 -4.62 -4.72 11.07
CA ASP A 2 -4.93 -4.61 12.51
C ASP A 2 -4.03 -5.49 13.38
N SER A 3 -3.86 -6.77 13.03
CA SER A 3 -2.98 -7.69 13.77
C SER A 3 -1.50 -7.24 13.81
N ILE A 4 -1.03 -6.48 12.81
CA ILE A 4 0.32 -5.93 12.79
C ILE A 4 0.43 -4.77 13.79
N ILE A 5 -0.58 -3.90 13.84
CA ILE A 5 -0.67 -2.80 14.81
C ILE A 5 -0.72 -3.36 16.23
N ASP A 6 -1.60 -4.33 16.50
CA ASP A 6 -1.74 -4.96 17.83
C ASP A 6 -0.43 -5.64 18.28
N SER A 7 0.24 -6.32 17.34
CA SER A 7 1.53 -6.97 17.61
C SER A 7 2.61 -5.93 17.95
N LEU A 8 2.69 -4.83 17.18
CA LEU A 8 3.66 -3.77 17.44
C LEU A 8 3.39 -3.03 18.74
N GLU A 9 2.11 -2.80 19.08
CA GLU A 9 1.71 -2.27 20.39
C GLU A 9 2.15 -3.19 21.52
N THR A 10 1.93 -4.50 21.38
CA THR A 10 2.39 -5.49 22.37
C THR A 10 3.90 -5.48 22.51
N ILE A 11 4.65 -5.53 21.39
CA ILE A 11 6.12 -5.54 21.40
C ILE A 11 6.69 -4.24 21.97
N SER A 12 5.99 -3.12 21.80
CA SER A 12 6.42 -1.84 22.38
C SER A 12 6.46 -1.85 23.92
N THR A 13 5.73 -2.77 24.58
CA THR A 13 5.74 -2.92 26.04
C THR A 13 6.85 -3.81 26.58
N TRP A 14 7.62 -4.47 25.70
CA TRP A 14 8.64 -5.43 26.12
C TRP A 14 9.82 -4.77 26.83
N ILE A 15 10.42 -5.51 27.76
CA ILE A 15 11.57 -5.08 28.57
C ILE A 15 12.80 -4.80 27.68
N ASN A 16 12.95 -5.52 26.56
CA ASN A 16 14.03 -5.28 25.63
C ASN A 16 13.86 -3.90 24.97
N ARG A 17 14.63 -2.92 25.46
CA ARG A 17 14.55 -1.53 25.02
C ARG A 17 14.79 -1.36 23.52
N GLU A 18 15.69 -2.13 22.93
CA GLU A 18 16.00 -2.01 21.50
C GLU A 18 14.80 -2.45 20.64
N THR A 19 14.25 -3.62 20.93
CA THR A 19 13.09 -4.17 20.22
C THR A 19 11.84 -3.31 20.44
N SER A 20 11.57 -2.92 21.69
CA SER A 20 10.43 -2.07 22.05
C SER A 20 10.50 -0.68 21.38
N SER A 21 11.69 -0.06 21.37
CA SER A 21 11.89 1.24 20.72
C SER A 21 11.68 1.14 19.20
N LYS A 22 12.25 0.11 18.56
CA LYS A 22 12.05 -0.14 17.13
C LYS A 22 10.57 -0.36 16.80
N ALA A 23 9.87 -1.17 17.60
CA ALA A 23 8.44 -1.41 17.41
C ALA A 23 7.62 -0.12 17.56
N SER A 24 7.94 0.71 18.54
CA SER A 24 7.32 2.04 18.73
C SER A 24 7.56 2.96 17.52
N SER A 25 8.77 3.00 16.98
CA SER A 25 9.09 3.80 15.80
C SER A 25 8.35 3.32 14.55
N ILE A 26 8.28 2.00 14.33
CA ILE A 26 7.54 1.42 13.21
C ILE A 26 6.04 1.67 13.37
N LEU A 27 5.49 1.47 14.58
CA LEU A 27 4.09 1.75 14.89
C LEU A 27 3.74 3.21 14.61
N PHE A 28 4.59 4.14 15.04
CA PHE A 28 4.42 5.55 14.77
C PHE A 28 4.41 5.84 13.27
N SER A 29 5.37 5.30 12.52
CA SER A 29 5.43 5.48 11.05
C SER A 29 4.20 4.91 10.35
N LEU A 30 3.75 3.70 10.73
CA LEU A 30 2.58 3.05 10.13
C LEU A 30 1.28 3.80 10.40
N LYS A 31 1.18 4.50 11.54
CA LYS A 31 0.05 5.36 11.87
C LYS A 31 0.10 6.73 11.18
N GLN A 32 1.10 7.01 10.34
CA GLN A 32 1.12 8.22 9.52
C GLN A 32 0.46 7.99 8.16
N GLY A 33 -0.37 8.96 7.74
CA GLY A 33 -1.01 8.94 6.42
C GLY A 33 -0.03 8.81 5.25
N GLU A 34 1.17 9.42 5.39
CA GLU A 34 2.25 9.35 4.39
C GLU A 34 2.78 7.93 4.17
N THR A 35 2.68 7.04 5.15
CA THR A 35 3.09 5.63 5.02
C THR A 35 1.89 4.74 4.72
N LEU A 36 0.77 4.99 5.40
CA LEU A 36 -0.42 4.15 5.31
C LEU A 36 -1.04 4.19 3.91
N LEU A 37 -1.24 5.39 3.34
CA LEU A 37 -1.89 5.53 2.05
C LEU A 37 -1.10 4.85 0.92
N PRO A 38 0.24 5.05 0.80
CA PRO A 38 1.03 4.29 -0.17
C PRO A 38 0.99 2.78 0.03
N ILE A 39 0.95 2.27 1.28
CA ILE A 39 0.82 0.82 1.53
C ILE A 39 -0.50 0.29 0.94
N HIS A 40 -1.60 1.00 1.13
CA HIS A 40 -2.89 0.60 0.57
C HIS A 40 -2.91 0.66 -0.97
N ILE A 41 -2.29 1.68 -1.56
CA ILE A 41 -2.14 1.80 -3.02
C ILE A 41 -1.30 0.63 -3.55
N LEU A 42 -0.15 0.33 -2.92
CA LEU A 42 0.71 -0.78 -3.30
C LEU A 42 -0.02 -2.12 -3.18
N ALA A 43 -0.79 -2.32 -2.10
CA ALA A 43 -1.58 -3.53 -1.92
C ALA A 43 -2.60 -3.73 -3.06
N LYS A 44 -3.29 -2.66 -3.48
CA LYS A 44 -4.19 -2.70 -4.65
C LYS A 44 -3.42 -3.07 -5.91
N VAL A 45 -2.31 -2.41 -6.21
CA VAL A 45 -1.51 -2.68 -7.42
C VAL A 45 -0.99 -4.12 -7.44
N PHE A 46 -0.40 -4.60 -6.34
CA PHE A 46 0.12 -5.96 -6.25
C PHE A 46 -0.98 -7.03 -6.24
N SER A 47 -2.19 -6.70 -5.80
CA SER A 47 -3.32 -7.62 -5.91
C SER A 47 -3.64 -7.97 -7.36
N LEU A 48 -3.42 -7.04 -8.30
CA LEU A 48 -3.64 -7.28 -9.73
C LEU A 48 -2.69 -8.35 -10.27
N SER A 49 -1.40 -8.28 -9.90
CA SER A 49 -0.37 -9.21 -10.36
C SER A 49 -0.34 -10.53 -9.59
N MET A 50 -1.06 -10.64 -8.48
CA MET A 50 -1.00 -11.82 -7.60
C MET A 50 -1.32 -13.15 -8.32
N PRO A 51 -2.34 -13.26 -9.19
CA PRO A 51 -2.62 -14.51 -9.90
C PRO A 51 -1.47 -14.93 -10.82
N LEU A 52 -0.89 -13.97 -11.54
CA LEU A 52 0.27 -14.19 -12.41
C LEU A 52 1.49 -14.61 -11.58
N SER A 53 1.79 -13.93 -10.48
CA SER A 53 2.90 -14.29 -9.60
C SER A 53 2.77 -15.71 -9.05
N ARG A 54 1.54 -16.12 -8.67
CA ARG A 54 1.29 -17.50 -8.22
C ARG A 54 1.53 -18.51 -9.33
N GLN A 55 1.07 -18.23 -10.55
CA GLN A 55 1.26 -19.13 -11.69
C GLN A 55 2.75 -19.29 -12.04
N LEU A 56 3.51 -18.19 -12.04
CA LEU A 56 4.95 -18.20 -12.33
C LEU A 56 5.80 -18.86 -11.23
N GLN A 57 5.26 -19.03 -10.03
CA GLN A 57 5.95 -19.68 -8.90
C GLN A 57 5.63 -21.18 -8.79
N LYS A 58 4.76 -21.72 -9.64
CA LYS A 58 4.50 -23.16 -9.68
C LYS A 58 5.70 -23.92 -10.23
N GLU A 59 5.90 -25.15 -9.79
CA GLU A 59 6.91 -26.05 -10.36
C GLU A 59 6.50 -26.52 -11.77
N ASP A 60 5.20 -26.68 -11.99
CA ASP A 60 4.55 -27.11 -13.23
C ASP A 60 3.91 -25.92 -13.97
N ILE A 61 4.72 -24.93 -14.34
CA ILE A 61 4.23 -23.71 -15.00
C ILE A 61 3.56 -24.04 -16.35
N ASP A 62 2.27 -23.73 -16.46
CA ASP A 62 1.59 -23.64 -17.74
C ASP A 62 1.83 -22.25 -18.35
N LEU A 63 2.60 -22.20 -19.43
CA LEU A 63 2.97 -20.97 -20.13
C LEU A 63 1.78 -20.33 -20.86
N SER A 64 0.81 -21.11 -21.34
CA SER A 64 -0.38 -20.58 -22.01
C SER A 64 -1.23 -19.79 -21.02
N ILE A 65 -1.50 -20.38 -19.84
CA ILE A 65 -2.22 -19.72 -18.76
C ILE A 65 -1.43 -18.51 -18.25
N SER A 66 -0.10 -18.62 -18.15
CA SER A 66 0.76 -17.51 -17.72
C SER A 66 0.67 -16.31 -18.67
N MET A 67 0.62 -16.56 -19.99
CA MET A 67 0.49 -15.50 -20.99
C MET A 67 -0.87 -14.79 -20.88
N GLU A 68 -1.96 -15.55 -20.75
CA GLU A 68 -3.30 -14.99 -20.57
C GLU A 68 -3.38 -14.13 -19.29
N LEU A 69 -2.83 -14.63 -18.18
CA LEU A 69 -2.74 -13.87 -16.93
C LEU A 69 -1.90 -12.60 -17.09
N ALA A 70 -0.82 -12.63 -17.87
CA ALA A 70 0.00 -11.44 -18.14
C ALA A 70 -0.78 -10.37 -18.91
N ASP A 71 -1.53 -10.76 -19.94
CA ASP A 71 -2.38 -9.84 -20.70
C ASP A 71 -3.49 -9.24 -19.82
N ASN A 72 -4.10 -10.07 -18.96
CA ASN A 72 -5.11 -9.61 -18.00
C ASN A 72 -4.52 -8.60 -16.99
N VAL A 73 -3.32 -8.86 -16.46
CA VAL A 73 -2.62 -7.93 -15.56
C VAL A 73 -2.31 -6.62 -16.30
N MET A 74 -1.81 -6.69 -17.53
CA MET A 74 -1.49 -5.51 -18.35
C MET A 74 -2.73 -4.64 -18.57
N SER A 75 -3.85 -5.26 -18.95
CA SER A 75 -5.13 -4.59 -19.14
C SER A 75 -5.63 -3.94 -17.85
N ALA A 76 -5.59 -4.67 -16.72
CA ALA A 76 -6.02 -4.16 -15.43
C ALA A 76 -5.18 -2.96 -14.96
N VAL A 77 -3.85 -3.03 -15.12
CA VAL A 77 -2.94 -1.92 -14.79
C VAL A 77 -3.18 -0.72 -15.71
N CYS A 78 -3.44 -0.94 -17.00
CA CYS A 78 -3.78 0.14 -17.93
C CYS A 78 -5.09 0.84 -17.55
N SER A 79 -6.11 0.07 -17.16
CA SER A 79 -7.38 0.61 -16.66
C SER A 79 -7.17 1.42 -15.37
N LEU A 80 -6.42 0.89 -14.41
CA LEU A 80 -6.07 1.59 -13.16
C LEU A 80 -5.36 2.92 -13.45
N ARG A 81 -4.41 2.92 -14.38
CA ARG A 81 -3.68 4.13 -14.80
C ARG A 81 -4.59 5.16 -15.46
N THR A 82 -5.53 4.71 -16.28
CA THR A 82 -6.48 5.59 -16.99
C THR A 82 -7.49 6.21 -16.02
N ASN A 83 -7.91 5.46 -15.01
CA ASN A 83 -8.90 5.87 -14.01
C ASN A 83 -8.27 6.28 -12.66
N ALA A 84 -6.99 6.66 -12.66
CA ALA A 84 -6.19 6.80 -11.44
C ALA A 84 -6.80 7.77 -10.41
N ALA A 85 -7.44 8.85 -10.86
CA ALA A 85 -8.06 9.82 -9.96
C ALA A 85 -9.25 9.24 -9.18
N GLU A 86 -10.12 8.47 -9.86
CA GLU A 86 -11.29 7.86 -9.22
C GLU A 86 -10.88 6.69 -8.33
N GLU A 87 -9.96 5.84 -8.80
CA GLU A 87 -9.40 4.74 -8.01
C GLU A 87 -8.69 5.27 -6.75
N PHE A 88 -7.93 6.36 -6.87
CA PHE A 88 -7.30 7.01 -5.72
C PHE A 88 -8.34 7.52 -4.71
N LYS A 89 -9.42 8.13 -5.17
CA LYS A 89 -10.50 8.63 -4.31
C LYS A 89 -11.16 7.50 -3.52
N ILE A 90 -11.40 6.36 -4.17
CA ILE A 90 -11.94 5.15 -3.52
C ILE A 90 -10.97 4.67 -2.44
N ILE A 91 -9.69 4.48 -2.79
CA ILE A 91 -8.66 4.02 -1.84
C ILE A 91 -8.53 4.98 -0.66
N TYR A 92 -8.49 6.28 -0.92
CA TYR A 92 -8.38 7.30 0.12
C TYR A 92 -9.56 7.21 1.10
N GLY A 93 -10.80 7.12 0.60
CA GLY A 93 -12.00 6.99 1.45
C GLY A 93 -12.00 5.72 2.30
N ASP A 94 -11.48 4.61 1.78
CA ASP A 94 -11.35 3.37 2.55
C ASP A 94 -10.29 3.49 3.66
N VAL A 95 -9.16 4.15 3.37
CA VAL A 95 -8.10 4.40 4.35
C VAL A 95 -8.57 5.37 5.44
N GLU A 96 -9.31 6.41 5.07
CA GLU A 96 -9.89 7.38 6.01
C GLU A 96 -10.81 6.69 7.03
N LYS A 97 -11.77 5.87 6.56
CA LYS A 97 -12.62 5.04 7.43
C LYS A 97 -11.82 4.10 8.33
N LYS A 98 -10.75 3.50 7.79
CA LYS A 98 -9.90 2.60 8.56
C LYS A 98 -9.15 3.34 9.66
N CYS A 99 -8.67 4.54 9.38
CA CYS A 99 -8.02 5.40 10.36
C CYS A 99 -8.97 5.89 11.45
N GLU A 100 -10.20 6.25 11.10
CA GLU A 100 -11.24 6.58 12.08
C GLU A 100 -11.46 5.42 13.06
N SER A 101 -11.53 4.17 12.56
CA SER A 101 -11.70 2.99 13.40
C SER A 101 -10.53 2.72 14.35
N LEU A 102 -9.33 3.21 14.01
CA LEU A 102 -8.10 3.03 14.78
C LEU A 102 -7.71 4.27 15.62
N GLY A 103 -8.54 5.33 15.59
CA GLY A 103 -8.25 6.60 16.26
C GLY A 103 -7.03 7.35 15.67
N ILE A 104 -6.71 7.11 14.41
CA ILE A 104 -5.57 7.71 13.71
C ILE A 104 -6.06 8.93 12.94
N ILE A 105 -5.40 10.08 13.10
CA ILE A 105 -5.69 11.28 12.32
C ILE A 105 -4.82 11.26 11.06
N ILE A 106 -5.42 11.05 9.89
CA ILE A 106 -4.74 11.24 8.62
C ILE A 106 -4.66 12.75 8.35
N SER A 107 -3.45 13.30 8.39
CA SER A 107 -3.19 14.61 7.80
C SER A 107 -2.78 14.40 6.35
N ILE A 108 -3.54 14.96 5.41
CA ILE A 108 -3.10 15.03 4.01
C ILE A 108 -1.84 15.91 3.98
N PRO A 109 -0.69 15.40 3.49
CA PRO A 109 0.50 16.23 3.38
C PRO A 109 0.20 17.41 2.45
N ARG A 110 0.61 18.62 2.85
CA ARG A 110 0.45 19.82 2.03
C ARG A 110 1.07 19.58 0.66
N LEU A 111 0.24 19.52 -0.37
CA LEU A 111 0.71 19.69 -1.75
C LEU A 111 1.38 21.06 -1.83
N ALA A 112 2.69 21.08 -2.05
CA ALA A 112 3.37 22.31 -2.39
C ALA A 112 2.76 22.80 -3.71
N ILE A 113 1.96 23.88 -3.62
CA ILE A 113 1.32 24.52 -4.75
C ILE A 113 2.42 24.93 -5.74
N ASN A 114 2.47 24.22 -6.87
CA ASN A 114 3.17 24.55 -8.11
C ASN A 114 4.72 24.60 -8.05
N ARG A 115 5.37 23.57 -8.58
CA ARG A 115 6.66 23.76 -9.29
C ARG A 115 6.41 23.78 -10.80
N THR A 116 5.90 24.91 -11.31
CA THR A 116 5.64 25.17 -12.74
C THR A 116 6.90 25.49 -13.56
N ASN A 117 8.10 25.45 -12.97
CA ASN A 117 9.37 25.79 -13.65
C ASN A 117 10.45 24.70 -13.52
N ARG A 118 10.13 23.45 -13.85
CA ARG A 118 11.17 22.47 -14.18
C ARG A 118 11.23 22.32 -15.69
N LEU A 119 12.18 23.01 -16.32
CA LEU A 119 12.64 22.66 -17.66
C LEU A 119 13.17 21.22 -17.59
N ASN A 120 12.63 20.35 -18.45
CA ASN A 120 13.22 19.05 -18.72
C ASN A 120 14.47 19.32 -19.58
N ILE A 121 15.66 19.07 -19.05
CA ILE A 121 16.90 18.96 -19.83
C ILE A 121 17.08 17.49 -20.20
#